data_AF-A0A101GVV9-F1
#
_entry.id   AF-A0A101GVV9-F1
#
_cell.length_a   1.000
_cell.length_b   1.000
_cell.length_c   1.000
_cell.angle_alpha   90.00
_cell.angle_beta   90.00
_cell.angle_gamma   90.00
#
_symmetry.space_group_name_H-M   'P 1'
#
loop_
_entity.id
_entity.type
_entity.pdbx_description
1 polymer ?
#
loop_
_entity_poly.entity_id
_entity_poly.type
_entity_poly.pdbx_seq_one_letter_code
_entity_poly.pdbx_strand_id
1 'polypeptide(L)'
;MSVRLATAKKAAEAGYPVGFLVAPVIAVDGWKRHYQELFSKASSVLKDYKEGLTFEFISHRFTKRAKAAILDVFPETELELDEQSRIFKFGQFGYGKYIYTEELFQEIKTFLTSLTEKHFPGARIEYFV
;
A
#
# COMPACT_ATOMS: atom_id res chain seq x y z
N MET A 1 14.78 -11.15 -9.01
CA MET A 1 13.51 -11.44 -8.30
C MET A 1 13.60 -10.86 -6.89
N SER A 2 12.58 -10.16 -6.40
CA SER A 2 12.61 -9.57 -5.04
C SER A 2 12.74 -10.66 -3.98
N VAL A 3 13.66 -10.48 -3.03
CA VAL A 3 13.86 -11.41 -1.88
C VAL A 3 12.54 -11.63 -1.14
N ARG A 4 11.72 -10.58 -0.97
CA ARG A 4 10.44 -10.67 -0.26
C ARG A 4 9.44 -11.59 -0.98
N LEU A 5 9.33 -11.49 -2.30
CA LEU A 5 8.45 -12.36 -3.10
C LEU A 5 8.95 -13.81 -3.10
N ALA A 6 10.27 -14.02 -3.17
CA ALA A 6 10.85 -15.35 -3.08
C ALA A 6 10.58 -15.99 -1.70
N THR A 7 10.69 -15.22 -0.61
CA THR A 7 10.36 -15.71 0.73
C THR A 7 8.87 -16.00 0.88
N ALA A 8 7.99 -15.15 0.36
CA ALA A 8 6.55 -15.40 0.38
C ALA A 8 6.20 -16.72 -0.33
N LYS A 9 6.82 -16.99 -1.48
CA LYS A 9 6.67 -18.27 -2.19
C LYS A 9 7.10 -19.46 -1.33
N LYS A 10 8.25 -19.38 -0.66
CA LYS A 10 8.72 -20.45 0.22
C LYS A 10 7.79 -20.70 1.41
N ALA A 11 7.24 -19.63 1.99
CA ALA A 11 6.29 -19.74 3.10
C ALA A 11 4.99 -20.44 2.64
N ALA A 12 4.49 -20.05 1.46
CA ALA A 12 3.35 -20.68 0.80
C ALA A 12 3.61 -22.18 0.52
N GLU A 13 4.77 -22.54 -0.04
CA GLU A 13 5.15 -23.93 -0.32
C GLU A 13 5.29 -24.77 0.96
N ALA A 14 5.60 -24.14 2.08
CA ALA A 14 5.66 -24.78 3.39
C ALA A 14 4.28 -24.86 4.10
N GLY A 15 3.20 -24.41 3.46
CA GLY A 15 1.83 -24.50 3.99
C GLY A 15 1.47 -23.42 5.02
N TYR A 16 2.24 -22.32 5.09
CA TYR A 16 1.85 -21.18 5.91
C TYR A 16 0.83 -20.30 5.18
N PRO A 17 -0.16 -19.72 5.89
CA PRO A 17 -0.98 -18.66 5.33
C PRO A 17 -0.12 -17.46 4.91
N VAL A 18 -0.30 -17.01 3.67
CA VAL A 18 0.43 -15.86 3.12
C VAL A 18 -0.51 -14.70 2.84
N GLY A 19 -0.04 -13.48 3.14
CA GLY A 19 -0.72 -12.23 2.81
C GLY A 19 0.26 -11.11 2.50
N PHE A 20 -0.26 -10.01 1.98
CA PHE A 20 0.52 -8.82 1.63
C PHE A 20 -0.03 -7.55 2.26
N LEU A 21 0.86 -6.83 2.94
CA LEU A 21 0.63 -5.45 3.34
C LEU A 21 1.21 -4.52 2.27
N VAL A 22 0.34 -3.82 1.54
CA VAL A 22 0.71 -2.81 0.56
C VAL A 22 0.69 -1.44 1.25
N ALA A 23 1.85 -1.04 1.78
CA ALA A 23 1.99 0.16 2.59
C ALA A 23 3.39 0.80 2.47
N PRO A 24 3.49 2.14 2.50
CA PRO A 24 2.39 3.07 2.26
C PRO A 24 1.96 3.05 0.77
N VAL A 25 0.67 3.23 0.50
CA VAL A 25 0.20 3.51 -0.86
C VAL A 25 0.50 4.97 -1.18
N ILE A 26 1.38 5.19 -2.18
CA ILE A 26 1.85 6.51 -2.60
C ILE A 26 1.27 6.80 -3.99
N ALA A 27 0.43 7.84 -4.08
CA ALA A 27 -0.27 8.23 -5.30
C ALA A 27 0.40 9.45 -5.95
N VAL A 28 1.65 9.28 -6.38
CA VAL A 28 2.40 10.24 -7.21
C VAL A 28 2.25 9.92 -8.69
N ASP A 29 2.79 10.75 -9.57
CA ASP A 29 2.68 10.55 -11.01
C ASP A 29 3.07 9.13 -11.46
N GLY A 30 2.19 8.52 -12.26
CA GLY A 30 2.38 7.17 -12.76
C GLY A 30 2.11 6.05 -11.74
N TRP A 31 1.62 6.35 -10.53
CA TRP A 31 1.38 5.35 -9.48
C TRP A 31 0.59 4.13 -9.98
N LYS A 32 -0.48 4.34 -10.77
CA LYS A 32 -1.30 3.25 -11.32
C LYS A 32 -0.48 2.22 -12.10
N ARG A 33 0.42 2.69 -12.97
CA ARG A 33 1.32 1.82 -13.76
C ARG A 33 2.28 1.06 -12.85
N HIS A 34 2.86 1.73 -11.85
CA HIS A 34 3.76 1.09 -10.90
C HIS A 34 3.07 -0.03 -10.11
N TYR A 35 1.83 0.20 -9.63
CA TYR A 35 1.07 -0.83 -8.93
C TYR A 35 0.60 -1.96 -9.87
N GLN A 36 0.25 -1.68 -11.12
CA GLN A 36 0.00 -2.72 -12.12
C GLN A 36 1.20 -3.65 -12.30
N GLU A 37 2.39 -3.08 -12.45
CA GLU A 37 3.62 -3.86 -12.58
C GLU A 37 3.94 -4.65 -11.31
N LEU A 38 3.71 -4.06 -10.13
CA LEU A 38 3.90 -4.74 -8.85
C LEU A 38 3.01 -5.99 -8.73
N PHE A 39 1.71 -5.83 -8.98
CA PHE A 39 0.73 -6.92 -8.88
C PHE A 39 0.99 -8.00 -9.93
N SER A 40 1.30 -7.62 -11.16
CA SER A 40 1.68 -8.55 -12.24
C SER A 40 2.93 -9.37 -11.88
N LYS A 41 3.98 -8.72 -11.37
CA LYS A 41 5.20 -9.41 -10.91
C LYS A 41 4.89 -10.35 -9.75
N ALA A 42 4.13 -9.90 -8.76
CA ALA A 42 3.77 -10.73 -7.61
C ALA A 42 2.92 -11.95 -8.00
N SER A 43 1.92 -11.78 -8.86
CA SER A 43 1.07 -12.90 -9.31
C SER A 43 1.85 -13.91 -10.13
N SER A 44 2.83 -13.48 -10.93
CA SER A 44 3.69 -14.41 -11.68
C SER A 44 4.51 -15.35 -10.79
N VAL A 45 4.90 -14.88 -9.59
CA VAL A 45 5.69 -15.66 -8.61
C VAL A 45 4.81 -16.62 -7.82
N LEU A 46 3.58 -16.22 -7.50
CA LEU A 46 2.65 -16.95 -6.64
C LEU A 46 1.52 -17.66 -7.40
N LYS A 47 1.65 -17.81 -8.72
CA LYS A 47 0.63 -18.41 -9.60
C LYS A 47 0.16 -19.80 -9.15
N ASP A 48 1.01 -20.54 -8.46
CA ASP A 48 0.74 -21.92 -8.02
C ASP A 48 0.10 -21.99 -6.62
N TYR A 49 0.04 -20.86 -5.90
CA TYR A 49 -0.59 -20.77 -4.59
C TYR A 49 -2.11 -20.64 -4.75
N LYS A 50 -2.83 -21.68 -4.32
CA LYS A 50 -4.29 -21.80 -4.48
C LYS A 50 -5.08 -21.49 -3.22
N GLU A 51 -4.40 -21.40 -2.08
CA GLU A 51 -5.02 -20.95 -0.85
C GLU A 51 -5.30 -19.45 -0.97
N GLY A 52 -6.42 -18.98 -0.43
CA GLY A 52 -6.79 -17.56 -0.55
C GLY A 52 -5.74 -16.67 0.11
N LEU A 53 -5.15 -15.75 -0.65
CA LEU A 53 -4.25 -14.73 -0.11
C LEU A 53 -5.06 -13.65 0.62
N THR A 54 -4.44 -13.01 1.60
CA THR A 54 -4.98 -11.78 2.21
C THR A 54 -4.21 -10.55 1.77
N PHE A 55 -4.91 -9.42 1.65
CA PHE A 55 -4.35 -8.12 1.35
C PHE A 55 -4.80 -7.09 2.37
N GLU A 56 -3.85 -6.27 2.80
CA GLU A 56 -4.06 -5.11 3.66
C GLU A 56 -3.50 -3.89 2.93
N PHE A 57 -4.29 -2.81 2.84
CA PHE A 57 -3.87 -1.59 2.16
C PHE A 57 -3.84 -0.42 3.14
N ILE A 58 -2.72 0.28 3.16
CA ILE A 58 -2.53 1.45 4.01
C ILE A 58 -2.03 2.61 3.15
N SER A 59 -2.87 3.61 2.98
CA SER A 59 -2.53 4.86 2.32
C SER A 59 -1.45 5.65 3.08
N HIS A 60 -0.61 6.35 2.32
CA HIS A 60 0.36 7.27 2.89
C HIS A 60 -0.32 8.31 3.80
N ARG A 61 0.27 8.51 4.98
CA ARG A 61 -0.17 9.46 6.00
C ARG A 61 1.02 9.97 6.77
N PHE A 62 0.94 11.20 7.26
CA PHE A 62 2.00 11.80 8.07
C PHE A 62 1.45 12.77 9.11
N THR A 63 2.29 13.20 10.04
CA THR A 63 1.98 14.23 11.03
C THR A 63 2.90 15.43 10.82
N LYS A 64 2.55 16.61 11.36
CA LYS A 64 3.44 17.80 11.31
C LYS A 64 4.83 17.49 11.87
N ARG A 65 4.88 16.76 12.99
CA ARG A 65 6.15 16.35 13.62
C ARG A 65 6.95 15.41 12.71
N ALA A 66 6.29 14.44 12.08
CA ALA A 66 6.96 13.53 11.15
C ALA A 66 7.50 14.28 9.93
N LYS A 67 6.73 15.21 9.36
CA LYS A 67 7.20 16.08 8.26
C LYS A 67 8.47 16.83 8.64
N ALA A 68 8.47 17.51 9.79
CA ALA A 68 9.63 18.26 10.26
C ALA A 68 10.86 17.35 10.45
N ALA A 69 10.68 16.19 11.08
CA ALA A 69 11.75 15.23 11.27
C ALA A 69 12.29 14.64 9.96
N ILE A 70 11.41 14.33 9.00
CA ILE A 70 11.82 13.80 7.69
C ILE A 70 12.64 14.85 6.93
N LEU A 71 12.22 16.11 6.90
CA LEU A 71 12.93 17.18 6.19
C LEU A 71 14.29 17.53 6.83
N ASP A 72 14.41 17.34 8.15
CA ASP A 72 15.69 17.52 8.86
C ASP A 72 16.68 16.40 8.53
N VAL A 73 16.22 15.14 8.53
CA VAL A 73 17.07 13.96 8.28
C VAL A 73 17.33 13.74 6.77
N PHE A 74 16.35 14.05 5.93
CA PHE A 74 16.34 13.83 4.48
C PHE A 74 15.92 15.11 3.74
N PRO A 75 16.79 16.14 3.71
CA PRO A 75 16.46 17.45 3.14
C PRO A 75 16.14 17.40 1.64
N GLU A 76 16.69 16.42 0.91
CA GLU A 76 16.48 16.22 -0.53
C GLU A 76 15.38 15.18 -0.83
N THR A 77 14.50 14.89 0.12
CA THR A 77 13.43 13.92 -0.11
C THR A 77 12.44 14.38 -1.18
N GLU A 78 12.09 13.48 -2.09
CA GLU A 78 11.01 13.68 -3.06
C GLU A 78 9.63 13.28 -2.49
N LEU A 79 9.56 12.92 -1.21
CA LEU A 79 8.30 12.50 -0.59
C LEU A 79 7.35 13.71 -0.49
N GLU A 80 6.17 13.59 -1.11
CA GLU A 80 5.14 14.61 -1.03
C GLU A 80 4.57 14.71 0.41
N LEU A 81 4.91 15.81 1.08
CA LEU A 81 4.52 16.13 2.45
C LEU A 81 3.79 17.48 2.53
N ASP A 82 3.17 17.92 1.43
CA ASP A 82 2.35 19.13 1.44
C ASP A 82 1.06 18.89 2.25
N GLU A 83 0.77 19.80 3.16
CA GLU A 83 -0.42 19.75 4.00
C GLU A 83 -1.66 20.25 3.24
N GLN A 84 -1.47 21.10 2.22
CA GLN A 84 -2.56 21.68 1.43
C GLN A 84 -3.21 20.67 0.48
N SER A 85 -2.45 19.66 0.02
CA SER A 85 -2.97 18.56 -0.80
C SER A 85 -3.66 17.44 0.02
N ARG A 86 -3.84 17.64 1.33
CA ARG A 86 -4.23 16.60 2.29
C ARG A 86 -5.41 17.03 3.16
N ILE A 87 -6.11 16.03 3.69
CA ILE A 87 -7.13 16.24 4.73
C ILE A 87 -6.51 15.95 6.10
N PHE A 88 -6.65 16.88 7.03
CA PHE A 88 -6.28 16.67 8.42
C PHE A 88 -7.38 15.93 9.17
N LYS A 89 -7.04 14.77 9.75
CA LYS A 89 -7.94 13.94 10.56
C LYS A 89 -7.46 13.89 12.00
N PHE A 90 -8.31 14.33 12.92
CA PHE A 90 -8.06 14.22 14.36
C PHE A 90 -8.09 12.76 14.80
N GLY A 91 -7.10 12.36 15.60
CA GLY A 91 -7.11 11.09 16.31
C GLY A 91 -7.82 11.20 17.66
N GLN A 92 -8.08 10.05 18.26
CA GLN A 92 -8.83 9.92 19.52
C GLN A 92 -8.22 10.69 20.71
N PHE A 93 -6.90 10.89 20.72
CA PHE A 93 -6.17 11.51 21.83
C PHE A 93 -5.59 12.89 21.47
N GLY A 94 -6.22 13.62 20.53
CA GLY A 94 -5.84 14.98 20.15
C GLY A 94 -4.71 15.10 19.11
N TYR A 95 -3.93 14.04 18.89
CA TYR A 95 -2.97 14.00 17.78
C TYR A 95 -3.70 13.75 16.47
N GLY A 96 -3.43 14.56 15.44
CA GLY A 96 -3.98 14.37 14.10
C GLY A 96 -2.94 13.99 13.06
N LYS A 97 -3.44 13.53 11.91
CA LYS A 97 -2.64 13.09 10.77
C LYS A 97 -3.21 13.64 9.47
N TYR A 98 -2.33 13.86 8.50
CA TYR A 98 -2.68 14.19 7.13
C TYR A 98 -2.88 12.89 6.35
N ILE A 99 -4.01 12.80 5.65
CA ILE A 99 -4.39 11.69 4.77
C ILE A 99 -4.74 12.25 3.39
N TYR A 100 -4.83 11.39 2.37
CA TYR A 100 -5.36 11.80 1.07
C TYR A 100 -6.79 12.33 1.18
N THR A 101 -7.21 13.09 0.16
CA THR A 101 -8.62 13.45 -0.01
C THR A 101 -9.49 12.21 -0.14
N GLU A 102 -10.77 12.33 0.21
CA GLU A 102 -11.72 11.22 0.08
C GLU A 102 -11.80 10.72 -1.37
N GLU A 103 -11.82 11.65 -2.33
CA GLU A 103 -11.83 11.33 -3.77
C GLU A 103 -10.63 10.47 -4.18
N LEU A 104 -9.41 10.91 -3.86
CA LEU A 104 -8.19 10.18 -4.20
C LEU A 104 -8.10 8.85 -3.43
N PHE A 105 -8.55 8.80 -2.17
CA PHE A 105 -8.62 7.56 -1.42
C PHE A 105 -9.56 6.54 -2.06
N GLN A 106 -10.75 6.96 -2.53
CA GLN A 106 -11.67 6.08 -3.25
C GLN A 106 -11.12 5.64 -4.61
N GLU A 107 -10.40 6.51 -5.31
CA GLU A 107 -9.71 6.14 -6.55
C GLU A 107 -8.66 5.05 -6.31
N ILE A 108 -7.81 5.24 -5.29
CA ILE A 108 -6.81 4.27 -4.86
C ILE A 108 -7.49 2.94 -4.49
N LYS A 109 -8.54 2.99 -3.67
CA LYS A 109 -9.28 1.82 -3.21
C LYS A 109 -9.89 1.04 -4.36
N THR A 110 -10.57 1.73 -5.27
CA THR A 110 -11.20 1.11 -6.45
C THR A 110 -10.15 0.45 -7.33
N PHE A 111 -9.05 1.18 -7.60
CA PHE A 111 -7.99 0.68 -8.47
C PHE A 111 -7.27 -0.54 -7.88
N LEU A 112 -6.83 -0.48 -6.62
CA LEU A 112 -6.10 -1.59 -5.99
C LEU A 112 -7.01 -2.81 -5.72
N THR A 113 -8.30 -2.59 -5.44
CA THR A 113 -9.28 -3.68 -5.40
C THR A 113 -9.34 -4.40 -6.75
N SER A 114 -9.50 -3.65 -7.85
CA SER A 114 -9.57 -4.24 -9.20
C SER A 114 -8.28 -4.99 -9.59
N LEU A 115 -7.11 -4.51 -9.18
CA LEU A 115 -5.85 -5.22 -9.41
C LEU A 115 -5.78 -6.51 -8.61
N THR A 116 -6.24 -6.49 -7.37
CA THR A 116 -6.28 -7.67 -6.51
C THR A 116 -7.17 -8.75 -7.13
N GLU A 117 -8.39 -8.40 -7.54
CA GLU A 117 -9.33 -9.33 -8.18
C GLU A 117 -8.76 -9.91 -9.49
N LYS A 118 -8.13 -9.06 -10.32
CA LYS A 118 -7.56 -9.47 -11.60
C LYS A 118 -6.37 -10.43 -11.44
N HIS A 119 -5.48 -10.15 -10.49
CA HIS A 119 -4.20 -10.85 -10.36
C HIS A 119 -4.22 -11.99 -9.33
N PHE A 120 -5.14 -11.93 -8.38
CA PHE A 120 -5.28 -12.88 -7.27
C PHE A 120 -6.76 -13.22 -7.06
N PRO A 121 -7.41 -13.90 -8.01
CA PRO A 121 -8.81 -14.26 -7.89
C PRO A 121 -9.04 -15.10 -6.62
N GLY A 122 -10.02 -14.71 -5.81
CA GLY A 122 -10.33 -15.35 -4.52
C GLY A 122 -9.49 -14.87 -3.34
N ALA A 123 -8.59 -13.90 -3.53
CA ALA A 123 -7.94 -13.21 -2.43
C ALA A 123 -8.96 -12.36 -1.64
N ARG A 124 -8.70 -12.19 -0.34
CA ARG A 124 -9.50 -11.38 0.56
C ARG A 124 -8.78 -10.07 0.85
N ILE A 125 -9.51 -8.97 0.79
CA ILE A 125 -9.02 -7.68 1.26
C ILE A 125 -9.54 -7.50 2.68
N GLU A 126 -8.63 -7.53 3.67
CA GLU A 126 -9.00 -7.48 5.08
C GLU A 126 -9.43 -6.05 5.47
N TYR A 127 -8.68 -5.04 5.03
CA TYR A 127 -9.04 -3.64 5.24
C TYR A 127 -8.29 -2.68 4.31
N PHE A 128 -8.81 -1.44 4.27
CA PHE A 128 -8.25 -0.31 3.55
C PHE A 128 -8.28 0.94 4.44
N VAL A 129 -7.12 1.52 4.78
CA VAL A 129 -7.00 2.63 5.75
C VAL A 129 -5.95 3.67 5.41
#